data_AF-X1N1E4-F1
#
_entry.id   AF-X1N1E4-F1
#
_cell.length_a   1.000
_cell.length_b   1.000
_cell.length_c   1.000
_cell.angle_alpha   90.00
_cell.angle_beta   90.00
_cell.angle_gamma   90.00
#
_symmetry.space_group_name_H-M   'P 1'
#
loop_
_entity.id
_entity.type
_entity.pdbx_description
1 polymer ?
#
loop_
_entity_poly.entity_id
_entity_poly.type
_entity_poly.pdbx_seq_one_letter_code
_entity_poly.pdbx_strand_id
1 'polypeptide(L)'
;GTLPKKNLRWSEAKDKLKLTHKQLLPGKLFPPSLIPSPYLKQIKEGATLVPRCLWFVQPVSGPYGINRERPALETSPEVVKTAKRPWQNTHLQGEVEAQYLYATMLSRQLLPFGVIDFSLVVLPLEDSPTGIRLVKKEAALAKGHWGLHGWLSQAETLWENPLMY
;
A
#
# COMPACT_ATOMS: atom_id res chain seq x y z
N GLY A 1 21.07 35.37 -19.54
CA GLY A 1 22.21 36.05 -18.90
C GLY A 1 23.47 35.33 -19.32
N THR A 2 24.48 36.05 -19.77
CA THR A 2 25.75 35.50 -20.27
C THR A 2 26.81 35.66 -19.18
N LEU A 3 27.38 34.55 -18.74
CA LEU A 3 28.52 34.57 -17.82
C LEU A 3 29.82 34.80 -18.62
N PRO A 4 30.80 35.53 -18.05
CA PRO A 4 31.99 35.95 -18.79
C PRO A 4 32.97 34.80 -19.10
N LYS A 5 32.93 33.68 -18.37
CA LYS A 5 33.73 32.48 -18.67
C LYS A 5 32.96 31.21 -18.31
N LYS A 6 33.31 30.09 -18.96
CA LYS A 6 32.87 28.74 -18.60
C LYS A 6 33.62 28.31 -17.32
N ASN A 7 32.91 27.76 -16.34
CA ASN A 7 33.44 27.29 -15.03
C ASN A 7 33.93 28.39 -14.06
N LEU A 8 33.18 29.49 -13.88
CA LEU A 8 33.45 30.47 -12.81
C LEU A 8 33.30 29.85 -11.42
N ARG A 9 34.14 30.29 -10.47
CA ARG A 9 33.95 29.96 -9.05
C ARG A 9 32.66 30.59 -8.53
N TRP A 10 31.96 29.88 -7.64
CA TRP A 10 30.67 30.31 -7.08
C TRP A 10 30.72 31.71 -6.46
N SER A 11 31.83 32.07 -5.80
CA SER A 11 32.07 33.39 -5.22
C SER A 11 31.97 34.53 -6.23
N GLU A 12 32.46 34.32 -7.46
CA GLU A 12 32.46 35.33 -8.54
C GLU A 12 31.16 35.30 -9.34
N ALA A 13 30.52 34.13 -9.42
CA ALA A 13 29.26 33.96 -10.14
C ALA A 13 28.09 34.58 -9.38
N LYS A 14 28.09 34.49 -8.04
CA LYS A 14 26.99 34.99 -7.19
C LYS A 14 26.68 36.47 -7.43
N ASP A 15 27.70 37.30 -7.58
CA ASP A 15 27.54 38.75 -7.81
C ASP A 15 26.92 39.07 -9.18
N LYS A 16 27.03 38.16 -10.14
CA LYS A 16 26.51 38.32 -11.51
C LYS A 16 25.18 37.60 -11.74
N LEU A 17 24.74 36.81 -10.76
CA LEU A 17 23.50 36.05 -10.82
C LEU A 17 22.39 36.82 -10.11
N LYS A 18 21.35 37.20 -10.86
CA LYS A 18 20.08 37.63 -10.27
C LYS A 18 19.26 36.39 -9.94
N LEU A 19 19.22 36.05 -8.65
CA LEU A 19 18.40 34.95 -8.16
C LEU A 19 17.00 35.48 -7.85
N THR A 20 16.05 35.17 -8.72
CA THR A 20 14.65 35.56 -8.52
C THR A 20 13.89 34.38 -7.95
N HIS A 21 13.54 34.45 -6.67
CA HIS A 21 12.67 33.44 -6.06
C HIS A 21 11.21 33.73 -6.46
N LYS A 22 10.69 32.98 -7.43
CA LYS A 22 9.28 33.09 -7.84
C LYS A 22 8.49 31.99 -7.16
N GLN A 23 7.71 32.35 -6.15
CA GLN A 23 6.75 31.42 -5.56
C GLN A 23 5.61 31.23 -6.57
N LEU A 24 5.63 30.11 -7.28
CA LEU A 24 4.57 29.74 -8.19
C LEU A 24 3.44 29.13 -7.37
N LEU A 25 2.26 29.72 -7.47
CA LEU A 25 1.05 29.12 -6.90
C LEU A 25 0.78 27.79 -7.61
N PRO A 26 0.38 26.72 -6.90
CA PRO A 26 0.12 25.41 -7.49
C PRO A 26 -0.83 25.46 -8.70
N GLY A 27 -1.85 26.33 -8.64
CA GLY A 27 -2.80 26.52 -9.74
C GLY A 27 -2.23 27.16 -11.02
N LYS A 28 -1.02 27.74 -10.99
CA LYS A 28 -0.30 28.20 -12.20
C LYS A 28 0.57 27.11 -12.82
N LEU A 29 1.02 26.14 -12.01
CA LEU A 29 1.80 24.98 -12.47
C LEU A 29 0.87 23.88 -13.00
N PHE A 30 -0.28 23.73 -12.35
CA PHE A 30 -1.33 22.77 -12.70
C PHE A 30 -2.64 23.54 -12.83
N PRO A 31 -2.91 24.20 -13.97
CA PRO A 31 -4.19 24.86 -14.18
C PRO A 31 -5.31 23.84 -13.99
N PRO A 32 -6.31 24.11 -13.13
CA PRO A 32 -7.41 23.18 -12.96
C PRO A 32 -8.10 23.01 -14.30
N SER A 33 -8.08 21.79 -14.83
CA SER A 33 -8.84 21.44 -16.02
C SER A 33 -10.32 21.74 -15.74
N LEU A 34 -10.96 22.52 -16.61
CA LEU A 34 -12.40 22.78 -16.56
C LEU A 34 -13.21 21.48 -16.69
N ILE A 35 -12.60 20.46 -17.29
CA ILE A 35 -13.18 19.13 -17.49
C ILE A 35 -12.48 18.17 -16.52
N PRO A 36 -13.18 17.65 -15.49
CA PRO A 36 -12.62 16.62 -14.64
C PRO A 36 -12.31 15.37 -15.46
N SER A 37 -11.25 14.66 -15.08
CA SER A 37 -10.92 13.37 -15.68
C SER A 37 -12.14 12.42 -15.62
N PRO A 38 -12.43 11.64 -16.69
CA PRO A 38 -13.47 10.61 -16.66
C PRO A 38 -13.32 9.62 -15.50
N TYR A 39 -12.09 9.42 -15.03
CA TYR A 39 -11.75 8.53 -13.93
C TYR A 39 -12.04 9.11 -12.55
N LEU A 40 -12.29 10.42 -12.42
CA LEU A 40 -12.45 11.09 -11.11
C LEU A 40 -13.56 10.47 -10.26
N LYS A 41 -14.63 10.00 -10.90
CA LYS A 41 -15.75 9.33 -10.20
C LYS A 41 -15.46 7.87 -9.86
N GLN A 42 -14.53 7.23 -10.58
CA GLN A 42 -14.25 5.80 -10.49
C GLN A 42 -13.09 5.52 -9.53
N ILE A 43 -12.11 6.43 -9.48
CA ILE A 43 -10.89 6.29 -8.68
C ILE A 43 -10.97 7.26 -7.50
N LYS A 44 -11.34 6.74 -6.34
CA LYS A 44 -11.34 7.50 -5.07
C LYS A 44 -10.01 7.37 -4.34
N GLU A 45 -9.38 6.22 -4.49
CA GLU A 45 -8.10 5.86 -3.90
C GLU A 45 -7.16 5.50 -5.05
N GLY A 46 -5.92 6.00 -5.00
CA GLY A 46 -4.90 5.67 -5.99
C GLY A 46 -4.37 4.25 -5.76
N ALA A 47 -3.05 4.11 -5.69
CA ALA A 47 -2.40 2.83 -5.38
C ALA A 47 -2.43 2.52 -3.87
N THR A 48 -3.62 2.26 -3.31
CA THR A 48 -3.82 1.98 -1.88
C THR A 48 -4.63 0.70 -1.66
N LEU A 49 -4.21 -0.13 -0.71
CA LEU A 49 -5.02 -1.23 -0.16
C LEU A 49 -5.88 -0.72 1.01
N VAL A 50 -7.20 -0.74 0.88
CA VAL A 50 -8.14 -0.19 1.87
C VAL A 50 -9.10 -1.26 2.40
N PRO A 51 -9.42 -1.24 3.70
CA PRO A 51 -8.59 -0.66 4.76
C PRO A 51 -7.36 -1.56 4.96
N ARG A 52 -6.24 -0.96 5.37
CA ARG A 52 -4.98 -1.71 5.51
C ARG A 52 -5.08 -2.85 6.55
N CYS A 53 -5.94 -2.73 7.57
CA CYS A 53 -6.07 -3.72 8.64
C CYS A 53 -6.57 -5.10 8.16
N LEU A 54 -7.26 -5.17 7.02
CA LEU A 54 -7.72 -6.44 6.46
C LEU A 54 -6.64 -7.18 5.67
N TRP A 55 -5.61 -6.47 5.23
CA TRP A 55 -4.63 -6.99 4.26
C TRP A 55 -3.24 -7.13 4.85
N PHE A 56 -2.82 -6.22 5.72
CA PHE A 56 -1.48 -6.20 6.30
C PHE A 56 -1.41 -7.08 7.53
N VAL A 57 -0.46 -8.01 7.53
CA VAL A 57 -0.39 -9.07 8.53
C VAL A 57 1.02 -9.23 9.09
N GLN A 58 1.13 -9.95 10.21
CA GLN A 58 2.36 -10.46 10.73
C GLN A 58 2.21 -11.94 11.13
N PRO A 59 3.26 -12.77 10.99
CA PRO A 59 3.23 -14.15 11.46
C PRO A 59 3.25 -14.21 12.98
N VAL A 60 2.41 -15.09 13.54
CA VAL A 60 2.38 -15.40 14.96
C VAL A 60 3.14 -16.71 15.18
N SER A 61 4.20 -16.68 15.99
CA SER A 61 4.95 -17.90 16.31
C SER A 61 4.22 -18.70 17.38
N GLY A 62 3.93 -19.96 17.09
CA GLY A 62 3.48 -20.92 18.09
C GLY A 62 4.64 -21.52 18.90
N PRO A 63 4.34 -22.35 19.92
CA PRO A 63 5.35 -23.06 20.71
C PRO A 63 6.24 -24.00 19.88
N TYR A 64 5.75 -24.44 18.71
CA TYR A 64 6.48 -25.30 17.77
C TYR A 64 7.05 -24.54 16.56
N GLY A 65 7.06 -23.20 16.60
CA GLY A 65 7.51 -22.35 15.50
C GLY A 65 6.39 -21.96 14.52
N ILE A 66 6.78 -21.59 13.30
CA ILE A 66 5.88 -21.11 12.24
C ILE A 66 5.73 -22.20 11.17
N ASN A 67 4.49 -22.59 10.88
CA ASN A 67 4.18 -23.41 9.72
C ASN A 67 4.44 -22.59 8.44
N ARG A 68 5.37 -23.05 7.59
CA ARG A 68 5.76 -22.33 6.38
C ARG A 68 4.74 -22.43 5.25
N GLU A 69 3.93 -23.48 5.21
CA GLU A 69 2.93 -23.67 4.16
C GLU A 69 1.64 -22.92 4.47
N ARG A 70 1.26 -22.89 5.76
CA ARG A 70 0.06 -22.22 6.27
C ARG A 70 0.37 -21.53 7.60
N PRO A 71 1.11 -20.41 7.60
CA PRO A 71 1.43 -19.70 8.83
C PRO A 71 0.16 -19.15 9.49
N ALA A 72 0.14 -19.16 10.82
CA ALA A 72 -0.81 -18.38 11.60
C ALA A 72 -0.44 -16.90 11.49
N LEU A 73 -1.42 -16.08 11.16
CA LEU A 73 -1.27 -14.67 10.89
C LEU A 73 -2.26 -13.87 11.72
N GLU A 74 -1.86 -12.65 12.03
CA GLU A 74 -2.74 -11.64 12.59
C GLU A 74 -2.53 -10.29 11.92
N THR A 75 -3.51 -9.40 12.02
CA THR A 75 -3.39 -8.03 11.52
C THR A 75 -2.14 -7.35 12.11
N SER A 76 -1.33 -6.72 11.25
CA SER A 76 -0.12 -6.03 11.69
C SER A 76 -0.43 -4.91 12.72
N PRO A 77 0.20 -4.90 13.91
CA PRO A 77 0.01 -3.87 14.92
C PRO A 77 0.34 -2.47 14.44
N GLU A 78 1.26 -2.31 13.48
CA GLU A 78 1.59 -1.01 12.90
C GLU A 78 0.39 -0.39 12.19
N VAL A 79 -0.41 -1.23 11.53
CA VAL A 79 -1.58 -0.79 10.78
C VAL A 79 -2.75 -0.51 11.71
N VAL A 80 -2.92 -1.29 12.78
CA VAL A 80 -3.93 -1.02 13.82
C VAL A 80 -3.71 0.35 14.45
N LYS A 81 -2.45 0.69 14.79
CA LYS A 81 -2.09 2.00 15.38
C LYS A 81 -2.43 3.20 14.48
N THR A 82 -2.42 3.01 13.17
CA THR A 82 -2.66 4.07 12.18
C THR A 82 -4.03 3.99 11.53
N ALA A 83 -4.86 3.04 11.96
CA ALA A 83 -6.19 2.84 11.45
C ALA A 83 -7.08 4.05 11.77
N LYS A 84 -7.90 4.44 10.79
CA LYS A 84 -8.91 5.48 10.94
C LYS A 84 -10.24 4.83 11.22
N ARG A 85 -11.13 5.53 11.93
CA ARG A 85 -12.54 5.12 12.05
C ARG A 85 -13.09 4.85 10.65
N PRO A 86 -13.88 3.77 10.46
CA PRO A 86 -14.38 2.85 11.48
C PRO A 86 -13.44 1.68 11.88
N TRP A 87 -12.24 1.58 11.28
CA TRP A 87 -11.38 0.39 11.35
C TRP A 87 -10.42 0.31 12.55
N GLN A 88 -10.60 1.16 13.57
CA GLN A 88 -9.61 1.35 14.65
C GLN A 88 -9.44 0.13 15.56
N ASN A 89 -10.49 -0.68 15.69
CA ASN A 89 -10.50 -1.90 16.52
C ASN A 89 -10.56 -3.17 15.68
N THR A 90 -10.36 -3.06 14.37
CA THR A 90 -10.45 -4.21 13.47
C THR A 90 -9.18 -5.04 13.57
N HIS A 91 -9.34 -6.29 13.96
CA HIS A 91 -8.25 -7.25 14.10
C HIS A 91 -8.66 -8.60 13.53
N LEU A 92 -7.92 -9.10 12.54
CA LEU A 92 -8.14 -10.41 11.95
C LEU A 92 -7.06 -11.36 12.45
N GLN A 93 -7.46 -12.62 12.63
CA GLN A 93 -6.56 -13.72 12.94
C GLN A 93 -6.97 -14.95 12.15
N GLY A 94 -5.99 -15.74 11.73
CA GLY A 94 -6.24 -16.98 11.01
C GLY A 94 -4.98 -17.50 10.33
N GLU A 95 -5.06 -18.73 9.84
CA GLU A 95 -4.01 -19.30 9.00
C GLU A 95 -4.33 -19.00 7.53
N VAL A 96 -3.31 -18.66 6.74
CA VAL A 96 -3.46 -18.46 5.29
C VAL A 96 -2.36 -19.22 4.56
N GLU A 97 -2.68 -19.82 3.42
CA GLU A 97 -1.72 -20.50 2.58
C GLU A 97 -0.63 -19.52 2.09
N ALA A 98 0.64 -19.93 2.18
CA ALA A 98 1.78 -19.07 1.89
C ALA A 98 1.80 -18.52 0.46
N GLN A 99 1.16 -19.20 -0.49
CA GLN A 99 1.01 -18.73 -1.87
C GLN A 99 0.21 -17.43 -2.00
N TYR A 100 -0.59 -17.08 -0.99
CA TYR A 100 -1.36 -15.83 -0.93
C TYR A 100 -0.67 -14.74 -0.14
N LEU A 101 0.56 -14.99 0.31
CA LEU A 101 1.35 -14.03 1.06
C LEU A 101 2.31 -13.31 0.13
N TYR A 102 2.24 -11.99 0.17
CA TYR A 102 3.06 -11.12 -0.65
C TYR A 102 3.78 -10.09 0.21
N ALA A 103 4.96 -9.69 -0.24
CA ALA A 103 5.66 -8.55 0.32
C ALA A 103 5.24 -7.28 -0.43
N THR A 104 4.85 -6.25 0.30
CA THR A 104 4.58 -4.92 -0.26
C THR A 104 5.41 -3.87 0.45
N MET A 105 5.54 -2.71 -0.17
CA MET A 105 6.25 -1.58 0.38
C MET A 105 5.33 -0.37 0.49
N LEU A 106 5.39 0.30 1.63
CA LEU A 106 4.69 1.54 1.90
C LEU A 106 5.59 2.74 1.58
N SER A 107 4.99 3.90 1.31
CA SER A 107 5.74 5.13 1.04
C SER A 107 6.73 5.50 2.16
N ARG A 108 6.46 5.12 3.42
CA ARG A 108 7.38 5.35 4.55
C ARG A 108 8.64 4.48 4.52
N GLN A 109 8.60 3.39 3.74
CA GLN A 109 9.70 2.44 3.57
C GLN A 109 10.56 2.74 2.34
N LEU A 110 10.15 3.71 1.51
CA LEU A 110 10.89 4.17 0.35
C LEU A 110 11.90 5.25 0.73
N LEU A 111 13.17 5.01 0.42
CA LEU A 111 14.24 6.01 0.46
C LEU A 111 14.64 6.39 -0.98
N PRO A 112 15.32 7.54 -1.16
CA PRO A 112 16.00 7.80 -2.42
C PRO A 112 16.95 6.64 -2.73
N PHE A 113 16.66 5.91 -3.82
CA PHE A 113 17.46 4.78 -4.31
C PHE A 113 17.49 3.54 -3.41
N GLY A 114 16.55 3.38 -2.48
CA GLY A 114 16.53 2.20 -1.60
C GLY A 114 15.20 1.92 -0.91
N VAL A 115 15.12 0.74 -0.30
CA VAL A 115 13.98 0.28 0.50
C VAL A 115 14.50 -0.13 1.86
N ILE A 116 13.89 0.34 2.94
CA ILE A 116 14.30 -0.04 4.30
C ILE A 116 13.69 -1.36 4.76
N ASP A 117 12.46 -1.65 4.33
CA ASP A 117 11.69 -2.79 4.83
C ASP A 117 10.50 -3.10 3.93
N PHE A 118 9.92 -4.29 4.10
CA PHE A 118 8.70 -4.74 3.45
C PHE A 118 7.65 -5.16 4.46
N SER A 119 6.40 -4.84 4.18
CA SER A 119 5.26 -5.31 4.96
C SER A 119 4.66 -6.57 4.31
N LEU A 120 4.34 -7.56 5.14
CA LEU A 120 3.65 -8.76 4.69
C LEU A 120 2.15 -8.46 4.50
N VAL A 121 1.58 -8.93 3.40
CA VAL A 121 0.16 -8.81 3.09
C VAL A 121 -0.45 -10.13 2.62
N VAL A 122 -1.71 -10.35 2.95
CA VAL A 122 -2.55 -11.39 2.37
C VAL A 122 -3.24 -10.80 1.14
N LEU A 123 -3.06 -11.40 -0.04
CA LEU A 123 -3.75 -11.00 -1.26
C LEU A 123 -4.37 -12.24 -1.94
N PRO A 124 -5.66 -12.20 -2.31
CA PRO A 124 -6.32 -13.30 -3.01
C PRO A 124 -5.96 -13.28 -4.50
N LEU A 125 -4.67 -13.37 -4.81
CA LEU A 125 -4.14 -13.34 -6.16
C LEU A 125 -3.49 -14.69 -6.47
N GLU A 126 -3.59 -15.08 -7.74
CA GLU A 126 -2.90 -16.25 -8.28
C GLU A 126 -2.27 -15.90 -9.61
N ASP A 127 -1.07 -16.43 -9.84
CA ASP A 127 -0.44 -16.39 -11.15
C ASP A 127 -1.15 -17.37 -12.09
N SER A 128 -1.59 -16.86 -13.23
CA SER A 128 -2.11 -17.67 -14.33
C SER A 128 -1.26 -17.46 -15.58
N PRO A 129 -1.29 -18.38 -16.56
CA PRO A 129 -0.58 -18.19 -17.83
C PRO A 129 -0.95 -16.89 -18.56
N THR A 130 -2.16 -16.36 -18.30
CA THR A 130 -2.67 -15.11 -18.89
C THR A 130 -2.42 -13.88 -18.03
N GLY A 131 -1.71 -14.01 -16.91
CA GLY A 131 -1.41 -12.93 -15.95
C GLY A 131 -1.96 -13.19 -14.55
N ILE A 132 -1.96 -12.16 -13.70
CA ILE A 132 -2.44 -12.26 -12.33
C ILE A 132 -3.98 -12.30 -12.31
N ARG A 133 -4.55 -13.26 -11.59
CA ARG A 133 -6.00 -13.43 -11.43
C ARG A 133 -6.42 -13.23 -9.98
N LEU A 134 -7.53 -12.51 -9.80
CA LEU A 134 -8.20 -12.39 -8.51
C LEU A 134 -9.01 -13.65 -8.19
N VAL A 135 -8.80 -14.20 -6.99
CA VAL A 135 -9.50 -15.36 -6.44
C VAL A 135 -10.66 -14.87 -5.56
N LYS A 136 -11.85 -15.44 -5.76
CA LYS A 136 -13.01 -15.20 -4.90
C LYS A 136 -13.06 -16.23 -3.77
N LYS A 137 -13.75 -15.91 -2.66
CA LYS A 137 -13.86 -16.82 -1.50
C LYS A 137 -14.42 -18.20 -1.86
N GLU A 138 -15.36 -18.29 -2.80
CA GLU A 138 -15.96 -19.56 -3.24
C GLU A 138 -14.98 -20.36 -4.08
N ALA A 139 -14.16 -19.68 -4.89
CA ALA A 139 -13.13 -20.32 -5.69
C ALA A 139 -11.98 -20.83 -4.82
N ALA A 140 -11.61 -20.10 -3.76
CA ALA A 140 -10.64 -20.56 -2.76
C ALA A 140 -11.15 -21.84 -2.08
N LEU A 141 -12.42 -21.85 -1.68
CA LEU A 141 -13.07 -23.02 -1.07
C LEU A 141 -13.05 -24.24 -1.99
N ALA A 142 -13.44 -24.07 -3.26
CA ALA A 142 -13.48 -25.15 -4.24
C ALA A 142 -12.10 -25.77 -4.52
N LYS A 143 -11.01 -25.03 -4.28
CA LYS A 143 -9.62 -25.49 -4.41
C LYS A 143 -9.04 -26.10 -3.13
N GLY A 144 -9.79 -26.08 -2.03
CA GLY A 144 -9.31 -26.53 -0.72
C GLY A 144 -8.41 -25.54 -0.01
N HIS A 145 -8.43 -24.25 -0.40
CA HIS A 145 -7.69 -23.18 0.27
C HIS A 145 -8.54 -22.58 1.40
N TRP A 146 -8.68 -23.36 2.47
CA TRP A 146 -9.53 -23.03 3.62
C TRP A 146 -9.06 -21.78 4.37
N GLY A 147 -7.73 -21.55 4.41
CA GLY A 147 -7.15 -20.40 5.08
C GLY A 147 -7.54 -19.08 4.42
N LEU A 148 -7.32 -18.98 3.11
CA LEU A 148 -7.76 -17.84 2.33
C LEU A 148 -9.28 -17.64 2.40
N HIS A 149 -10.06 -18.72 2.29
CA HIS A 149 -11.52 -18.63 2.41
C HIS A 149 -11.96 -18.04 3.75
N GLY A 150 -11.37 -18.51 4.85
CA GLY A 150 -11.64 -18.00 6.20
C GLY A 150 -11.26 -16.52 6.34
N TRP A 151 -10.09 -16.14 5.83
CA TRP A 151 -9.61 -14.76 5.86
C TRP A 151 -10.55 -13.81 5.08
N LEU A 152 -10.92 -14.18 3.85
CA LEU A 152 -11.84 -13.39 3.03
C LEU A 152 -13.22 -13.27 3.65
N SER A 153 -13.72 -14.34 4.28
CA SER A 153 -15.04 -14.31 4.94
C SER A 153 -15.07 -13.34 6.13
N GLN A 154 -14.00 -13.32 6.94
CA GLN A 154 -13.85 -12.32 8.01
C GLN A 154 -13.76 -10.90 7.43
N ALA A 155 -12.93 -10.72 6.40
CA ALA A 155 -12.71 -9.43 5.76
C ALA A 155 -14.01 -8.85 5.15
N GLU A 156 -14.80 -9.66 4.45
CA GLU A 156 -16.10 -9.25 3.89
C GLU A 156 -17.11 -8.89 4.99
N THR A 157 -17.18 -9.70 6.06
CA THR A 157 -18.08 -9.44 7.18
C THR A 157 -17.78 -8.10 7.85
N LEU A 158 -16.50 -7.81 8.07
CA LEU A 158 -16.03 -6.54 8.62
C LEU A 158 -16.25 -5.38 7.65
N TRP A 159 -16.12 -5.64 6.35
CA TRP A 159 -16.36 -4.64 5.31
C TRP A 159 -17.83 -4.21 5.23
N GLU A 160 -18.75 -5.16 5.35
CA GLU A 160 -20.19 -4.90 5.35
C GLU A 160 -20.66 -4.20 6.63
N ASN A 161 -20.09 -4.54 7.78
CA ASN A 161 -20.49 -4.02 9.10
C ASN A 161 -19.32 -3.37 9.86
N PRO A 162 -18.78 -2.25 9.38
CA PRO A 162 -17.58 -1.67 9.94
C PRO A 162 -17.78 -1.05 11.34
N LEU A 163 -19.01 -0.84 11.79
CA LEU A 163 -19.35 -0.22 13.08
C LEU A 163 -19.55 -1.24 14.23
N MET A 164 -19.49 -2.55 13.98
CA MET A 164 -19.77 -3.57 15.00
C MET A 164 -18.56 -3.96 15.87
N TYR A 165 -17.37 -3.40 15.63
CA TYR A 165 -16.13 -3.75 16.35
C TYR A 165 -15.32 -2.51 16.76
#